data_AF-A0A4U0ZN19-F1
#
_entry.id   AF-A0A4U0ZN19-F1
#
_cell.length_a   1.000
_cell.length_b   1.000
_cell.length_c   1.000
_cell.angle_alpha   90.00
_cell.angle_beta   90.00
_cell.angle_gamma   90.00
#
_symmetry.space_group_name_H-M   'P 1'
#
loop_
_entity.id
_entity.type
_entity.pdbx_description
1 polymer ?
#
loop_
_entity_poly.entity_id
_entity_poly.type
_entity_poly.pdbx_seq_one_letter_code
_entity_poly.pdbx_strand_id
1 'polypeptide(L)'
;MTYPVPAKQVETLYEIKKSKFIACAGFANSRESAMALLESVKQQYPDARHHCWAYVFGNPNAPSSAAMADDGEPSGTAGKPILNVLQHKDIGDIMIIVTRYFGGIKLGAGGLVRAYSAAAQQAIDALDVRQEIKLEPLSVDIDFKHEQFVRHLVEQAKGKIANCRYKSSVMIDIELPLDALDNFKKQMAPIAFKVSAKNE
;
A
#
# COMPACT_ATOMS: atom_id res chain seq x y z
N MET A 1 3.31 -6.94 11.00
CA MET A 1 4.39 -7.30 10.06
C MET A 1 4.64 -6.11 9.17
N THR A 2 5.91 -5.78 8.99
CA THR A 2 6.40 -4.77 8.06
C THR A 2 6.39 -5.35 6.65
N TYR A 3 6.03 -4.56 5.66
CA TYR A 3 6.14 -4.95 4.25
C TYR A 3 6.55 -3.73 3.41
N PRO A 4 7.24 -3.92 2.27
CA PRO A 4 7.65 -2.82 1.44
C PRO A 4 6.43 -2.26 0.69
N VAL A 5 6.42 -0.95 0.54
CA VAL A 5 5.43 -0.18 -0.21
C VAL A 5 6.15 0.82 -1.12
N PRO A 6 5.52 1.32 -2.20
CA PRO A 6 6.10 2.37 -3.02
C PRO A 6 6.57 3.57 -2.19
N ALA A 7 7.84 3.97 -2.36
CA ALA A 7 8.38 5.16 -1.70
C ALA A 7 7.99 6.43 -2.46
N LYS A 8 7.95 6.35 -3.79
CA LYS A 8 7.56 7.41 -4.72
C LYS A 8 6.83 6.80 -5.91
N GLN A 9 6.09 7.63 -6.63
CA GLN A 9 5.53 7.26 -7.92
C GLN A 9 6.66 7.13 -8.95
N VAL A 10 6.55 6.13 -9.82
CA VAL A 10 7.46 5.92 -10.97
C VAL A 10 6.65 5.80 -12.25
N GLU A 11 7.24 6.26 -13.35
CA GLU A 11 6.70 6.13 -14.70
C GLU A 11 7.73 5.45 -15.60
N THR A 12 7.28 4.50 -16.41
CA THR A 12 8.10 3.78 -17.39
C THR A 12 7.38 3.65 -18.72
N LEU A 13 8.13 3.50 -19.81
CA LEU A 13 7.60 3.36 -21.17
C LEU A 13 8.08 2.06 -21.79
N TYR A 14 7.12 1.20 -22.13
CA TYR A 14 7.34 0.00 -22.93
C TYR A 14 6.77 0.17 -24.33
N GLU A 15 7.58 -0.06 -25.37
CA GLU A 15 7.15 0.04 -26.76
C GLU A 15 7.25 -1.30 -27.50
N ILE A 16 6.18 -1.69 -28.20
CA ILE A 16 6.17 -2.89 -29.06
C ILE A 16 5.25 -2.67 -30.26
N LYS A 17 5.75 -2.98 -31.46
CA LYS A 17 4.99 -2.83 -32.73
C LYS A 17 4.32 -1.45 -32.86
N LYS A 18 5.08 -0.39 -32.52
CA LYS A 18 4.67 1.02 -32.48
C LYS A 18 3.59 1.37 -31.43
N SER A 19 3.07 0.38 -30.70
CA SER A 19 2.21 0.64 -29.55
C SER A 19 3.06 1.04 -28.35
N LYS A 20 2.59 2.03 -27.60
CA LYS A 20 3.23 2.53 -26.38
C LYS A 20 2.39 2.16 -25.16
N PHE A 21 3.05 1.68 -24.13
CA PHE A 21 2.48 1.31 -22.85
C PHE A 21 3.23 2.09 -21.77
N ILE A 22 2.59 3.13 -21.25
CA ILE A 22 3.14 3.99 -20.20
C ILE A 22 2.62 3.44 -18.88
N ALA A 23 3.51 2.83 -18.09
CA ALA A 23 3.16 2.25 -16.81
C ALA A 23 3.53 3.21 -15.68
N CYS A 24 2.53 3.60 -14.90
CA CYS A 24 2.66 4.40 -13.70
C CYS A 24 2.40 3.50 -12.48
N ALA A 25 3.37 3.39 -11.58
CA ALA A 25 3.24 2.66 -10.32
C ALA A 25 3.37 3.62 -9.14
N GLY A 26 2.55 3.45 -8.10
CA GLY A 26 2.56 4.35 -6.95
C GLY A 26 1.87 3.79 -5.71
N PHE A 27 2.09 4.47 -4.59
CA PHE A 27 1.51 4.10 -3.29
C PHE A 27 0.00 4.36 -3.30
N ALA A 28 -0.76 3.34 -2.92
CA ALA A 28 -2.19 3.45 -2.67
C ALA A 28 -2.59 2.38 -1.65
N ASN A 29 -3.12 2.80 -0.50
CA ASN A 29 -3.52 1.91 0.60
C ASN A 29 -5.05 1.82 0.76
N SER A 30 -5.80 2.46 -0.13
CA SER A 30 -7.25 2.45 -0.12
C SER A 30 -7.79 2.62 -1.54
N ARG A 31 -9.07 2.29 -1.73
CA ARG A 31 -9.72 2.46 -3.03
C ARG A 31 -9.73 3.92 -3.44
N GLU A 32 -9.94 4.83 -2.50
CA GLU A 32 -10.02 6.27 -2.73
C GLU A 32 -8.66 6.81 -3.22
N SER A 33 -7.56 6.44 -2.55
CA SER A 33 -6.21 6.85 -2.97
C SER A 33 -5.82 6.26 -4.33
N ALA A 34 -6.18 4.99 -4.59
CA ALA A 34 -5.98 4.36 -5.89
C ALA A 34 -6.75 5.07 -7.01
N MET A 35 -8.03 5.37 -6.80
CA MET A 35 -8.84 6.05 -7.82
C MET A 35 -8.38 7.49 -8.05
N ALA A 36 -7.88 8.18 -7.01
CA ALA A 36 -7.26 9.49 -7.18
C ALA A 36 -5.99 9.43 -8.06
N LEU A 37 -5.17 8.40 -7.89
CA LEU A 37 -4.00 8.16 -8.75
C LEU A 37 -4.39 7.84 -10.20
N LEU A 38 -5.43 7.03 -10.39
CA LEU A 38 -5.96 6.76 -11.73
C LEU A 38 -6.42 8.05 -12.42
N GLU A 39 -7.12 8.91 -11.68
CA GLU A 39 -7.66 10.14 -12.26
C GLU A 39 -6.56 11.15 -12.61
N SER A 40 -5.49 11.24 -11.81
CA SER A 40 -4.34 12.08 -12.17
C SER A 40 -3.64 11.58 -13.44
N VAL A 41 -3.50 10.25 -13.61
CA VAL A 41 -2.92 9.66 -14.83
C VAL A 41 -3.83 9.90 -16.05
N LYS A 42 -5.15 9.81 -15.89
CA LYS A 42 -6.11 10.15 -16.98
C LYS A 42 -6.02 11.61 -17.40
N GLN A 43 -5.84 12.52 -16.44
CA GLN A 43 -5.64 13.95 -16.73
C GLN A 43 -4.31 14.22 -17.43
N GLN A 44 -3.25 13.45 -17.09
CA GLN A 44 -1.95 13.56 -17.72
C GLN A 44 -1.97 13.03 -19.17
N TYR A 45 -2.78 12.00 -19.47
CA TYR A 45 -2.86 11.35 -20.77
C TYR A 45 -4.31 11.27 -21.30
N PRO A 46 -4.97 12.42 -21.55
CA PRO A 46 -6.40 12.47 -21.85
C PRO A 46 -6.78 11.94 -23.24
N ASP A 47 -5.80 11.79 -24.15
CA ASP A 47 -5.97 11.29 -25.51
C ASP A 47 -5.75 9.77 -25.63
N ALA A 48 -5.33 9.11 -24.55
CA ALA A 48 -5.23 7.66 -24.50
C ALA A 48 -6.62 7.01 -24.45
N ARG A 49 -6.76 5.83 -25.07
CA ARG A 49 -8.04 5.11 -25.11
C ARG A 49 -8.26 4.16 -23.95
N HIS A 50 -7.17 3.73 -23.31
CA HIS A 50 -7.17 2.71 -22.28
C HIS A 50 -6.17 3.07 -21.18
N HIS A 51 -6.65 3.06 -19.94
CA HIS A 51 -5.91 3.16 -18.70
C HIS A 51 -6.22 1.91 -17.87
N CYS A 52 -5.69 0.78 -18.29
CA CYS A 52 -5.88 -0.48 -17.59
C CYS A 52 -5.10 -0.45 -16.27
N TRP A 53 -5.63 -1.05 -15.21
CA TRP A 53 -4.98 -0.94 -13.91
C TRP A 53 -5.17 -2.19 -13.05
N ALA A 54 -4.32 -2.31 -12.04
CA ALA A 54 -4.53 -3.22 -10.92
C ALA A 54 -3.97 -2.61 -9.63
N TYR A 55 -4.52 -3.01 -8.48
CA TYR A 55 -3.97 -2.67 -7.17
C TYR A 55 -3.97 -3.87 -6.23
N VAL A 56 -3.10 -3.79 -5.22
CA VAL A 56 -3.03 -4.70 -4.07
C VAL A 56 -2.84 -3.85 -2.81
N PHE A 57 -3.72 -4.01 -1.83
CA PHE A 57 -3.67 -3.30 -0.55
C PHE A 57 -3.32 -4.23 0.60
N GLY A 58 -2.65 -3.69 1.61
CA GLY A 58 -2.19 -4.42 2.77
C GLY A 58 -0.97 -5.30 2.49
N ASN A 59 -0.76 -6.27 3.39
CA ASN A 59 0.38 -7.16 3.35
C ASN A 59 0.35 -8.01 2.06
N PRO A 60 1.42 -8.02 1.24
CA PRO A 60 1.45 -8.78 -0.01
C PRO A 60 1.22 -10.29 0.16
N ASN A 61 1.59 -10.86 1.32
CA ASN A 61 1.34 -12.28 1.64
C ASN A 61 -0.11 -12.59 2.04
N ALA A 62 -0.85 -11.56 2.48
CA ALA A 62 -2.25 -11.67 2.86
C ALA A 62 -2.96 -10.34 2.55
N PRO A 63 -3.20 -10.03 1.26
CA PRO A 63 -3.75 -8.75 0.87
C PRO A 63 -5.14 -8.54 1.46
N SER A 64 -5.43 -7.33 1.94
CA SER A 64 -6.76 -6.97 2.42
C SER A 64 -7.73 -6.73 1.26
N SER A 65 -7.21 -6.31 0.11
CA SER A 65 -7.98 -6.08 -1.09
C SER A 65 -7.09 -6.16 -2.32
N ALA A 66 -7.65 -6.63 -3.43
CA ALA A 66 -7.04 -6.57 -4.75
C ALA A 66 -8.13 -6.42 -5.81
N ALA A 67 -7.89 -5.58 -6.81
CA ALA A 67 -8.79 -5.45 -7.95
C ALA A 67 -8.01 -5.03 -9.21
N MET A 68 -8.68 -5.16 -10.34
CA MET A 68 -8.12 -4.86 -11.66
C MET A 68 -9.22 -4.40 -12.63
N ALA A 69 -8.84 -3.70 -13.69
CA ALA A 69 -9.73 -3.36 -14.79
C ALA A 69 -8.99 -3.35 -16.14
N ASP A 70 -9.65 -3.88 -17.17
CA ASP A 70 -9.15 -3.88 -18.55
C ASP A 70 -9.47 -2.58 -19.31
N ASP A 71 -10.28 -1.67 -18.76
CA ASP A 71 -10.62 -0.37 -19.34
C ASP A 71 -10.91 -0.36 -20.86
N GLY A 72 -11.75 -1.31 -21.31
CA GLY A 72 -12.14 -1.44 -22.72
C GLY A 72 -11.20 -2.27 -23.60
N GLU A 73 -10.06 -2.74 -23.07
CA GLU A 73 -9.31 -3.84 -23.69
C GLU A 73 -10.12 -5.14 -23.66
N PRO A 74 -9.79 -6.12 -24.53
CA PRO A 74 -10.39 -7.45 -24.45
C PRO A 74 -10.24 -8.05 -23.04
N SER A 75 -11.33 -8.64 -22.56
CA SER A 75 -11.43 -9.16 -21.19
C SER A 75 -10.25 -10.07 -20.81
N GLY A 76 -9.62 -9.78 -19.68
CA GLY A 76 -8.50 -10.52 -19.12
C GLY A 76 -7.17 -10.31 -19.82
N THR A 77 -7.06 -9.39 -20.79
CA THR A 77 -5.83 -9.17 -21.55
C THR A 77 -4.96 -8.03 -21.03
N ALA A 78 -5.43 -7.24 -20.06
CA ALA A 78 -4.70 -6.10 -19.51
C ALA A 78 -4.65 -6.10 -17.98
N GLY A 79 -5.79 -5.92 -17.31
CA GLY A 79 -5.88 -5.82 -15.85
C GLY A 79 -5.37 -7.08 -15.15
N LYS A 80 -5.73 -8.27 -15.65
CA LYS A 80 -5.27 -9.56 -15.09
C LYS A 80 -3.74 -9.74 -15.19
N PRO A 81 -3.12 -9.52 -16.35
CA PRO A 81 -1.66 -9.45 -16.46
C PRO A 81 -0.98 -8.49 -15.47
N ILE A 82 -1.51 -7.27 -15.30
CA ILE A 82 -0.95 -6.29 -14.36
C ILE A 82 -1.06 -6.81 -12.91
N LEU A 83 -2.24 -7.34 -12.54
CA LEU A 83 -2.46 -7.89 -11.20
C LEU A 83 -1.56 -9.09 -10.90
N ASN A 84 -1.36 -9.98 -11.86
CA ASN A 84 -0.46 -11.12 -11.70
C ASN A 84 0.97 -10.66 -11.39
N VAL A 85 1.45 -9.61 -12.06
CA VAL A 85 2.77 -9.03 -11.75
C VAL A 85 2.80 -8.53 -10.31
N LEU A 86 1.79 -7.79 -9.85
CA LEU A 86 1.72 -7.31 -8.47
C LEU A 86 1.70 -8.45 -7.44
N GLN A 87 0.93 -9.51 -7.68
CA GLN A 87 0.78 -10.64 -6.75
C GLN A 87 2.04 -11.51 -6.63
N HIS A 88 2.93 -11.46 -7.63
CA HIS A 88 4.22 -12.16 -7.58
C HIS A 88 5.36 -11.29 -7.06
N LYS A 89 5.03 -10.13 -6.47
CA LYS A 89 5.99 -9.22 -5.88
C LYS A 89 5.64 -9.02 -4.41
N ASP A 90 6.66 -8.98 -3.57
CA ASP A 90 6.49 -8.81 -2.14
C ASP A 90 6.21 -7.34 -1.76
N ILE A 91 5.43 -6.59 -2.55
CA ILE A 91 5.15 -5.15 -2.36
C ILE A 91 3.65 -4.95 -2.13
N GLY A 92 3.31 -4.32 -1.01
CA GLY A 92 1.93 -3.98 -0.63
C GLY A 92 1.57 -2.52 -0.90
N ASP A 93 0.31 -2.17 -0.65
CA ASP A 93 -0.25 -0.82 -0.78
C ASP A 93 0.19 -0.11 -2.07
N ILE A 94 -0.05 -0.77 -3.19
CA ILE A 94 0.44 -0.38 -4.51
C ILE A 94 -0.68 -0.45 -5.55
N MET A 95 -0.63 0.51 -6.48
CA MET A 95 -1.38 0.49 -7.72
C MET A 95 -0.46 0.64 -8.93
N ILE A 96 -0.77 -0.06 -10.02
CA ILE A 96 -0.19 0.16 -11.33
C ILE A 96 -1.30 0.53 -12.32
N ILE A 97 -1.09 1.60 -13.07
CA ILE A 97 -1.90 2.02 -14.21
C ILE A 97 -1.04 1.93 -15.46
N VAL A 98 -1.54 1.26 -16.50
CA VAL A 98 -0.88 1.17 -17.80
C VAL A 98 -1.75 1.89 -18.82
N THR A 99 -1.27 3.05 -19.25
CA THR A 99 -1.87 3.86 -20.31
C THR A 99 -1.37 3.38 -21.67
N ARG A 100 -2.28 3.09 -22.60
CA ARG A 100 -1.92 2.55 -23.91
C ARG A 100 -2.27 3.49 -25.07
N TYR A 101 -1.28 3.69 -25.94
CA TYR A 101 -1.46 4.24 -27.28
C TYR A 101 -1.34 3.14 -28.36
N PHE A 102 -2.34 3.08 -29.24
CA PHE A 102 -2.35 2.09 -30.33
C PHE A 102 -1.40 2.49 -31.46
N GLY A 103 -0.50 1.59 -31.84
CA GLY A 103 0.54 1.83 -32.86
C GLY A 103 0.14 1.55 -34.30
N GLY A 104 -1.14 1.26 -34.58
CA GLY A 104 -1.61 0.86 -35.91
C GLY A 104 -1.49 -0.65 -36.20
N ILE A 105 -0.76 -1.41 -35.37
CA ILE A 105 -0.56 -2.86 -35.55
C ILE A 105 -1.23 -3.63 -34.41
N LYS A 106 -2.17 -4.51 -34.73
CA LYS A 106 -2.84 -5.36 -33.74
C LYS A 106 -1.85 -6.35 -33.12
N LEU A 107 -1.85 -6.45 -31.79
CA LEU A 107 -1.01 -7.37 -31.04
C LEU A 107 -1.64 -8.77 -30.89
N GLY A 108 -2.97 -8.87 -31.00
CA GLY A 108 -3.74 -10.05 -30.61
C GLY A 108 -3.78 -10.23 -29.08
N ALA A 109 -4.67 -11.10 -28.59
CA ALA A 109 -4.87 -11.28 -27.14
C ALA A 109 -3.58 -11.68 -26.40
N GLY A 110 -2.85 -12.68 -26.89
CA GLY A 110 -1.58 -13.10 -26.29
C GLY A 110 -0.45 -12.06 -26.43
N GLY A 111 -0.55 -11.14 -27.39
CA GLY A 111 0.37 -10.01 -27.50
C GLY A 111 0.08 -8.92 -26.47
N LEU A 112 -1.21 -8.63 -26.22
CA LEU A 112 -1.63 -7.69 -25.18
C LEU A 112 -1.24 -8.18 -23.79
N VAL A 113 -1.54 -9.44 -23.47
CA VAL A 113 -1.17 -10.07 -22.20
C VAL A 113 0.32 -9.89 -21.90
N ARG A 114 1.18 -10.18 -22.90
CA ARG A 114 2.63 -10.01 -22.74
C ARG A 114 3.05 -8.55 -22.63
N ALA A 115 2.43 -7.65 -23.39
CA ALA A 115 2.77 -6.23 -23.36
C ALA A 115 2.40 -5.57 -22.02
N TYR A 116 1.21 -5.83 -21.49
CA TYR A 116 0.78 -5.33 -20.18
C TYR A 116 1.61 -5.93 -19.04
N SER A 117 1.94 -7.23 -19.10
CA SER A 117 2.85 -7.85 -18.13
C SER A 117 4.23 -7.19 -18.16
N ALA A 118 4.80 -6.97 -19.35
CA ALA A 118 6.11 -6.37 -19.51
C ALA A 118 6.16 -4.93 -19.01
N ALA A 119 5.14 -4.12 -19.35
CA ALA A 119 5.04 -2.74 -18.88
C ALA A 119 4.93 -2.66 -17.35
N ALA A 120 4.07 -3.50 -16.74
CA ALA A 120 3.95 -3.58 -15.29
C ALA A 120 5.25 -4.05 -14.63
N GLN A 121 5.94 -5.04 -15.21
CA GLN A 121 7.20 -5.55 -14.69
C GLN A 121 8.29 -4.47 -14.72
N GLN A 122 8.39 -3.71 -15.82
CA GLN A 122 9.34 -2.58 -15.91
C GLN A 122 9.08 -1.51 -14.85
N ALA A 123 7.81 -1.18 -14.59
CA ALA A 123 7.46 -0.23 -13.55
C ALA A 123 7.87 -0.74 -12.15
N ILE A 124 7.67 -2.03 -11.87
CA ILE A 124 8.13 -2.64 -10.61
C ILE A 124 9.66 -2.64 -10.49
N ASP A 125 10.38 -2.95 -11.57
CA ASP A 125 11.84 -3.01 -11.53
C ASP A 125 12.47 -1.62 -11.31
N ALA A 126 11.79 -0.56 -11.74
CA ALA A 126 12.19 0.83 -11.53
C ALA A 126 11.67 1.44 -10.20
N LEU A 127 10.89 0.69 -9.42
CA LEU A 127 10.19 1.22 -8.26
C LEU A 127 11.07 1.22 -7.00
N ASP A 128 11.32 2.42 -6.49
CA ASP A 128 11.88 2.58 -5.14
C ASP A 128 10.84 2.21 -4.07
N VAL A 129 11.25 1.39 -3.10
CA VAL A 129 10.37 0.96 -2.00
C VAL A 129 10.86 1.43 -0.63
N ARG A 130 9.91 1.62 0.28
CA ARG A 130 10.15 1.89 1.71
C ARG A 130 9.39 0.87 2.55
N GLN A 131 9.84 0.64 3.78
CA GLN A 131 9.13 -0.24 4.71
C GLN A 131 7.92 0.50 5.30
N GLU A 132 6.73 -0.10 5.20
CA GLU A 132 5.52 0.36 5.89
C GLU A 132 5.36 -0.42 7.20
N ILE A 133 5.32 0.31 8.31
CA ILE A 133 5.10 -0.26 9.64
C ILE A 133 3.64 -0.02 10.01
N LYS A 134 2.82 -1.06 9.94
CA LYS A 134 1.46 -0.99 10.45
C LYS A 134 1.49 -0.87 11.97
N LEU A 135 0.88 0.20 12.48
CA LEU A 135 0.72 0.44 13.92
C LEU A 135 -0.63 -0.12 14.38
N GLU A 136 -0.63 -0.83 15.50
CA GLU A 136 -1.83 -1.38 16.12
C GLU A 136 -2.24 -0.54 17.33
N PRO A 137 -3.53 -0.16 17.44
CA PRO A 137 -3.99 0.72 18.50
C PRO A 137 -4.20 -0.04 19.82
N LEU A 138 -3.58 0.46 20.88
CA LEU A 138 -3.74 -0.01 22.26
C LEU A 138 -4.16 1.14 23.17
N SER A 139 -4.84 0.81 24.25
CA SER A 139 -5.13 1.70 25.37
C SER A 139 -4.45 1.16 26.63
N VAL A 140 -3.72 2.03 27.33
CA VAL A 140 -3.08 1.72 28.61
C VAL A 140 -3.58 2.64 29.69
N ASP A 141 -3.94 2.08 30.83
CA ASP A 141 -4.34 2.79 32.05
C ASP A 141 -3.24 2.65 33.10
N ILE A 142 -2.70 3.78 33.57
CA ILE A 142 -1.52 3.85 34.42
C ILE A 142 -1.66 4.94 35.50
N ASP A 143 -0.85 4.83 36.55
CA ASP A 143 -0.62 5.93 37.48
C ASP A 143 0.15 7.09 36.82
N PHE A 144 -0.12 8.33 37.25
CA PHE A 144 0.54 9.54 36.77
C PHE A 144 2.07 9.46 36.81
N LYS A 145 2.66 8.80 37.82
CA LYS A 145 4.11 8.67 37.95
C LYS A 145 4.76 7.88 36.81
N HIS A 146 3.99 7.06 36.09
CA HIS A 146 4.48 6.20 35.01
C HIS A 146 4.28 6.80 33.62
N GLU A 147 3.62 7.96 33.49
CA GLU A 147 3.31 8.55 32.19
C GLU A 147 4.57 8.77 31.34
N GLN A 148 5.59 9.41 31.88
CA GLN A 148 6.83 9.68 31.13
C GLN A 148 7.54 8.41 30.69
N PHE A 149 7.51 7.36 31.51
CA PHE A 149 8.08 6.07 31.16
C PHE A 149 7.34 5.45 29.97
N VAL A 150 6.00 5.46 29.98
CA VAL A 150 5.21 4.93 28.87
C VAL A 150 5.45 5.73 27.59
N ARG A 151 5.52 7.07 27.67
CA ARG A 151 5.86 7.92 26.51
C ARG A 151 7.22 7.53 25.91
N HIS A 152 8.22 7.31 26.76
CA HIS A 152 9.54 6.87 26.33
C HIS A 152 9.50 5.49 25.66
N LEU A 153 8.75 4.53 26.21
CA LEU A 153 8.61 3.20 25.60
C LEU A 153 7.93 3.25 24.23
N VAL A 154 6.90 4.09 24.07
CA VAL A 154 6.22 4.29 22.78
C VAL A 154 7.18 4.88 21.76
N GLU A 155 7.97 5.88 22.15
CA GLU A 155 8.97 6.49 21.28
C GLU A 155 10.08 5.51 20.87
N GLN A 156 10.62 4.74 21.82
CA GLN A 156 11.61 3.68 21.54
C GLN A 156 11.07 2.63 20.56
N ALA A 157 9.79 2.28 20.70
CA ALA A 157 9.10 1.37 19.80
C ALA A 157 8.70 2.00 18.46
N LYS A 158 9.06 3.27 18.19
CA LYS A 158 8.62 4.04 17.00
C LYS A 158 7.09 4.08 16.84
N GLY A 159 6.37 4.03 17.96
CA GLY A 159 4.93 4.17 18.00
C GLY A 159 4.48 5.62 18.00
N LYS A 160 3.16 5.81 18.02
CA LYS A 160 2.50 7.11 18.14
C LYS A 160 1.62 7.13 19.37
N ILE A 161 1.49 8.31 19.97
CA ILE A 161 0.48 8.57 21.00
C ILE A 161 -0.68 9.27 20.32
N ALA A 162 -1.82 8.60 20.24
CA ALA A 162 -3.01 9.11 19.57
C ALA A 162 -3.82 10.05 20.48
N ASN A 163 -3.90 9.74 21.77
CA ASN A 163 -4.66 10.54 22.74
C ASN A 163 -4.16 10.28 24.17
N CYS A 164 -4.37 11.24 25.08
CA CYS A 164 -4.06 11.11 26.49
C CYS A 164 -5.17 11.76 27.32
N ARG A 165 -5.75 11.00 28.26
CA ARG A 165 -6.89 11.42 29.08
C ARG A 165 -6.52 11.33 30.56
N TYR A 166 -6.75 12.41 31.29
CA TYR A 166 -6.47 12.51 32.72
C TYR A 166 -7.77 12.45 33.53
N LYS A 167 -7.88 11.48 34.44
CA LYS A 167 -8.99 11.33 35.38
C LYS A 167 -8.44 11.01 36.78
N SER A 168 -8.88 9.92 37.40
CA SER A 168 -8.26 9.32 38.58
C SER A 168 -6.93 8.64 38.27
N SER A 169 -6.67 8.36 36.99
CA SER A 169 -5.47 7.77 36.42
C SER A 169 -5.21 8.39 35.04
N VAL A 170 -4.10 8.02 34.40
CA VAL A 170 -3.75 8.45 33.04
C VAL A 170 -4.10 7.32 32.08
N MET A 171 -4.97 7.60 31.11
CA MET A 171 -5.32 6.69 30.03
C MET A 171 -4.69 7.18 28.73
N ILE A 172 -3.80 6.38 28.16
CA ILE A 172 -3.05 6.73 26.95
C ILE A 172 -3.48 5.80 25.82
N ASP A 173 -4.00 6.39 24.74
CA ASP A 173 -4.18 5.68 23.48
C ASP A 173 -2.88 5.76 22.69
N ILE A 174 -2.31 4.62 22.36
CA ILE A 174 -1.05 4.48 21.64
C ILE A 174 -1.26 3.63 20.41
N GLU A 175 -0.38 3.78 19.43
CA GLU A 175 -0.32 2.95 18.24
C GLU A 175 1.10 2.43 18.13
N LEU A 176 1.28 1.11 18.17
CA LEU A 176 2.60 0.47 18.22
C LEU A 176 2.79 -0.51 17.07
N PRO A 177 4.02 -0.65 16.55
CA PRO A 177 4.34 -1.72 15.62
C PRO A 177 3.99 -3.10 16.19
N LEU A 178 3.45 -3.99 15.35
CA LEU A 178 3.06 -5.35 15.74
C LEU A 178 4.18 -6.13 16.44
N ASP A 179 5.42 -5.99 15.98
CA ASP A 179 6.62 -6.65 16.54
C ASP A 179 7.05 -6.06 17.89
N ALA A 180 6.67 -4.81 18.18
CA ALA A 180 6.93 -4.18 19.47
C ALA A 180 5.87 -4.51 20.54
N LEU A 181 4.70 -5.02 20.16
CA LEU A 181 3.58 -5.24 21.08
C LEU A 181 3.90 -6.18 22.23
N ASP A 182 4.51 -7.34 21.95
CA ASP A 182 4.79 -8.34 22.98
C ASP A 182 5.80 -7.84 24.00
N ASN A 183 6.84 -7.14 23.54
CA ASN A 183 7.81 -6.52 24.41
C ASN A 183 7.19 -5.40 25.24
N PHE A 184 6.39 -4.53 24.62
CA PHE A 184 5.70 -3.45 25.29
C PHE A 184 4.75 -3.99 26.38
N LYS A 185 3.93 -5.00 26.07
CA LYS A 185 3.04 -5.64 27.06
C LYS A 185 3.79 -6.21 28.25
N LYS A 186 4.96 -6.84 28.04
CA LYS A 186 5.82 -7.33 29.13
C LYS A 186 6.33 -6.20 30.03
N GLN A 187 6.73 -5.08 29.45
CA GLN A 187 7.21 -3.91 30.20
C GLN A 187 6.08 -3.16 30.92
N MET A 188 4.85 -3.23 30.38
CA MET A 188 3.65 -2.64 30.99
C MET A 188 3.05 -3.50 32.10
N ALA A 189 3.22 -4.83 32.09
CA ALA A 189 2.65 -5.75 33.07
C ALA A 189 2.86 -5.35 34.56
N PRO A 190 4.02 -4.82 34.99
CA PRO A 190 4.22 -4.41 36.39
C PRO A 190 3.64 -3.03 36.75
N ILE A 191 3.21 -2.22 35.76
CA ILE A 191 2.88 -0.80 35.96
C ILE A 191 1.49 -0.39 35.45
N ALA A 192 0.89 -1.17 34.55
CA ALA A 192 -0.43 -0.89 34.01
C ALA A 192 -1.53 -1.45 34.91
N PHE A 193 -2.55 -0.64 35.17
CA PHE A 193 -3.81 -1.11 35.73
C PHE A 193 -4.58 -1.94 34.69
N LYS A 194 -4.52 -1.53 33.43
CA LYS A 194 -5.14 -2.23 32.31
C LYS A 194 -4.40 -1.95 31.00
N VAL A 195 -4.28 -2.98 30.16
CA VAL A 195 -3.86 -2.86 28.77
C VAL A 195 -4.93 -3.53 27.91
N SER A 196 -5.56 -2.80 27.01
CA SER A 196 -6.58 -3.35 26.10
C SER A 196 -6.33 -2.91 24.66
N ALA A 197 -6.77 -3.73 23.70
CA ALA A 197 -6.89 -3.27 22.32
C ALA A 197 -7.94 -2.15 22.26
N LYS A 198 -7.78 -1.17 21.38
CA LYS A 198 -8.72 -0.04 21.27
C LYS A 198 -10.10 -0.43 20.69
N ASN A 199 -10.30 -1.69 20.35
CA ASN A 199 -11.57 -2.23 19.87
C ASN A 199 -12.29 -3.02 20.98
N GLU A 200 -12.65 -2.33 22.07
CA GLU A 200 -13.73 -2.69 23.02
C GLU A 200 -14.24 -1.42 23.71
#